data_AF-A0A321LJF6-F1
#
_entry.id   AF-A0A321LJF6-F1
#
_cell.length_a   1.000
_cell.length_b   1.000
_cell.length_c   1.000
_cell.angle_alpha   90.00
_cell.angle_beta   90.00
_cell.angle_gamma   90.00
#
_symmetry.space_group_name_H-M   'P 1'
#
loop_
_entity.id
_entity.type
_entity.pdbx_description
1 polymer ?
#
loop_
_entity_poly.entity_id
_entity_poly.type
_entity_poly.pdbx_seq_one_letter_code
_entity_poly.pdbx_strand_id
1 'polypeptide(L)'
;MKRYIVSGLVIAVAMASVIGMFMRPAHAAILTFTAQLLAGNEVAPVAVAASEQGANGTAIVTIDTVANTATFVVTGSGLPAGDQIILAHIHQGNSVTNGAVVIDSGLSPSTPIVVSSGGGFSFTRSGLTGSPATIQAIIANPAGFYFNIHTILSPNGVARGQLAAQATGGALPAPTLSQWGAILMTLLIIAACTFFMVGRLKVASVGNEAAGISFGSAKAIDWALLAKVSMYVETLTLLVLLALKANAVDFGGALTSGLVISFIIHLLIRNSRR
;
A
#
# COMPACT_ATOMS: atom_id res chain seq x y z
N MET A 1 36.28 -6.05 20.32
CA MET A 1 35.04 -6.82 20.13
C MET A 1 33.78 -6.07 20.59
N LYS A 2 33.67 -5.62 21.85
CA LYS A 2 32.44 -4.95 22.38
C LYS A 2 31.96 -3.70 21.61
N ARG A 3 32.86 -2.89 21.03
CA ARG A 3 32.49 -1.65 20.30
C ARG A 3 31.85 -1.90 18.92
N TYR A 4 32.28 -2.94 18.22
CA TYR A 4 31.74 -3.29 16.89
C TYR A 4 30.35 -3.93 16.98
N ILE A 5 30.08 -4.68 18.06
CA ILE A 5 28.78 -5.29 18.34
C ILE A 5 27.72 -4.21 18.62
N VAL A 6 28.09 -3.17 19.39
CA VAL A 6 27.18 -2.05 19.69
C VAL A 6 26.87 -1.23 18.43
N SER A 7 27.86 -0.95 17.57
CA SER A 7 27.60 -0.25 16.30
C SER A 7 26.76 -1.07 15.33
N GLY A 8 26.96 -2.39 15.25
CA GLY A 8 26.13 -3.28 14.44
C GLY A 8 24.68 -3.35 14.92
N LEU A 9 24.47 -3.37 16.24
CA LEU A 9 23.13 -3.38 16.84
C LEU A 9 22.36 -2.08 16.54
N VAL A 10 23.02 -0.93 16.66
CA VAL A 10 22.40 0.39 16.35
C VAL A 10 22.00 0.49 14.88
N ILE A 11 22.83 -0.01 13.96
CA ILE A 11 22.51 -0.05 12.52
C ILE A 11 21.34 -0.99 12.24
N ALA A 12 21.32 -2.17 12.85
CA ALA A 12 20.24 -3.14 12.67
C ALA A 12 18.90 -2.58 13.18
N VAL A 13 18.90 -1.89 14.33
CA VAL A 13 17.72 -1.22 14.86
C VAL A 13 17.27 -0.09 13.92
N ALA A 14 18.17 0.78 13.46
CA ALA A 14 17.82 1.85 12.54
C ALA A 14 17.27 1.33 11.20
N MET A 15 17.84 0.25 10.66
CA MET A 15 17.34 -0.39 9.44
C MET A 15 15.96 -1.02 9.65
N ALA A 16 15.74 -1.68 10.78
CA ALA A 16 14.43 -2.23 11.15
C ALA A 16 13.37 -1.12 11.32
N SER A 17 13.75 0.03 11.89
CA SER A 17 12.87 1.22 12.01
C SER A 17 12.50 1.79 10.63
N VAL A 18 13.47 1.87 9.71
CA VAL A 18 13.23 2.33 8.33
C VAL A 18 12.32 1.36 7.58
N ILE A 19 12.50 0.05 7.73
CA ILE A 19 11.62 -0.98 7.15
C ILE A 19 10.20 -0.87 7.71
N GLY A 20 10.05 -0.66 9.03
CA GLY A 20 8.76 -0.41 9.67
C GLY A 20 8.04 0.84 9.13
N MET A 21 8.78 1.85 8.66
CA MET A 21 8.22 3.07 8.06
C MET A 21 7.59 2.86 6.67
N PHE A 22 8.00 1.81 5.94
CA PHE A 22 7.39 1.42 4.65
C PHE A 22 6.20 0.48 4.81
N MET A 23 5.99 -0.09 6.01
CA MET A 23 4.77 -0.83 6.33
C MET A 23 3.64 0.16 6.60
N ARG A 24 2.97 0.60 5.52
CA ARG A 24 1.72 1.35 5.67
C ARG A 24 0.70 0.48 6.40
N PRO A 25 0.07 0.95 7.50
CA PRO A 25 -1.16 0.31 7.95
C PRO A 25 -2.15 0.40 6.79
N ALA A 26 -2.63 -0.75 6.32
CA ALA A 26 -3.75 -0.80 5.40
C ALA A 26 -4.91 -0.05 6.07
N HIS A 27 -5.18 1.16 5.61
CA HIS A 27 -6.34 1.90 6.09
C HIS A 27 -7.58 1.11 5.69
N ALA A 28 -8.61 1.14 6.53
CA ALA A 28 -9.95 0.72 6.15
C ALA A 28 -10.38 1.50 4.90
N ALA A 29 -10.16 0.89 3.74
CA ALA A 29 -10.35 1.52 2.46
C ALA A 29 -11.52 0.83 1.78
N ILE A 30 -12.58 1.60 1.57
CA ILE A 30 -13.60 1.28 0.58
C ILE A 30 -12.98 1.66 -0.77
N LEU A 31 -12.66 0.66 -1.58
CA LEU A 31 -12.02 0.84 -2.88
C LEU A 31 -13.02 0.56 -3.99
N THR A 32 -13.07 1.44 -4.98
CA THR A 32 -13.97 1.29 -6.13
C THR A 32 -13.19 0.95 -7.39
N PHE A 33 -13.68 -0.05 -8.10
CA PHE A 33 -13.17 -0.51 -9.38
C PHE A 33 -14.31 -0.43 -10.40
N THR A 34 -13.95 -0.29 -11.66
CA THR A 34 -14.89 -0.27 -12.76
C THR A 34 -14.46 -1.26 -13.83
N ALA A 35 -15.42 -1.87 -14.52
CA ALA A 35 -15.20 -2.67 -15.71
C ALA A 35 -16.19 -2.25 -16.79
N GLN A 36 -15.67 -1.97 -17.99
CA GLN A 36 -16.48 -1.78 -19.18
C GLN A 36 -16.72 -3.14 -19.83
N LEU A 37 -17.98 -3.57 -19.83
CA LEU A 37 -18.40 -4.88 -20.31
C LEU A 37 -18.74 -4.79 -21.78
N LEU A 38 -18.18 -5.67 -22.60
CA LEU A 38 -18.51 -5.82 -24.01
C LEU A 38 -18.55 -7.31 -24.37
N ALA A 39 -19.48 -7.71 -25.24
CA ALA A 39 -19.49 -9.05 -25.83
C ALA A 39 -18.19 -9.38 -26.57
N GLY A 40 -17.65 -8.41 -27.32
CA GLY A 40 -16.39 -8.57 -28.07
C GLY A 40 -15.13 -8.76 -27.21
N ASN A 41 -15.22 -8.59 -25.89
CA ASN A 41 -14.11 -8.85 -24.96
C ASN A 41 -14.08 -10.30 -24.44
N GLU A 42 -15.07 -11.12 -24.81
CA GLU A 42 -15.05 -12.54 -24.48
C GLU A 42 -13.90 -13.25 -25.19
N VAL A 43 -13.31 -14.22 -24.50
CA VAL A 43 -12.13 -14.95 -24.98
C VAL A 43 -12.52 -16.38 -25.32
N ALA A 44 -12.12 -16.80 -26.53
CA ALA A 44 -12.30 -18.17 -27.00
C ALA A 44 -11.82 -19.20 -25.95
N PRO A 45 -12.54 -20.31 -25.74
CA PRO A 45 -13.61 -20.85 -26.60
C PRO A 45 -15.02 -20.34 -26.27
N VAL A 46 -15.16 -19.31 -25.43
CA VAL A 46 -16.49 -18.74 -25.12
C VAL A 46 -17.08 -18.17 -26.41
N ALA A 47 -18.28 -18.63 -26.77
CA ALA A 47 -19.02 -18.17 -27.92
C ALA A 47 -20.28 -17.45 -27.43
N VAL A 48 -20.31 -16.14 -27.67
CA VAL A 48 -21.49 -15.30 -27.39
C VAL A 48 -22.54 -15.56 -28.46
N ALA A 49 -23.79 -15.77 -28.04
CA ALA A 49 -24.90 -15.98 -28.97
C ALA A 49 -25.02 -14.82 -29.95
N ALA A 50 -25.39 -15.11 -31.20
CA ALA A 50 -25.45 -14.10 -32.26
C ALA A 50 -26.37 -12.91 -31.92
N SER A 51 -27.45 -13.16 -31.17
CA SER A 51 -28.40 -12.15 -30.69
C SER A 51 -27.86 -11.27 -29.56
N GLU A 52 -26.73 -11.63 -28.96
CA GLU A 52 -26.14 -10.96 -27.80
C GLU A 52 -24.83 -10.24 -28.13
N GLN A 53 -24.39 -10.25 -29.39
CA GLN A 53 -23.15 -9.60 -29.83
C GLN A 53 -23.14 -8.07 -29.62
N GLY A 54 -24.31 -7.46 -29.42
CA GLY A 54 -24.46 -6.05 -29.06
C GLY A 54 -24.37 -5.75 -27.56
N ALA A 55 -24.19 -6.77 -26.71
CA ALA A 55 -24.19 -6.60 -25.26
C ALA A 55 -23.06 -5.68 -24.79
N ASN A 56 -23.43 -4.68 -24.00
CA ASN A 56 -22.52 -3.70 -23.43
C ASN A 56 -22.99 -3.26 -22.04
N GLY A 57 -22.07 -2.78 -21.21
CA GLY A 57 -22.43 -2.27 -19.89
C GLY A 57 -21.26 -1.77 -19.07
N THR A 58 -21.55 -1.33 -17.86
CA THR A 58 -20.57 -0.95 -16.85
C THR A 58 -20.86 -1.72 -15.56
N ALA A 59 -19.83 -2.34 -14.99
CA ALA A 59 -19.84 -2.86 -13.63
C ALA A 59 -19.01 -1.94 -12.74
N ILE A 60 -19.60 -1.49 -11.63
CA ILE A 60 -18.92 -0.82 -10.53
C ILE A 60 -18.79 -1.84 -9.40
N VAL A 61 -17.56 -2.10 -8.99
CA VAL A 61 -17.22 -3.04 -7.92
C VAL A 61 -16.64 -2.24 -6.77
N THR A 62 -17.31 -2.26 -5.62
CA THR A 62 -16.84 -1.62 -4.40
C THR A 62 -16.40 -2.70 -3.41
N ILE A 63 -15.14 -2.64 -2.98
CA ILE A 63 -14.54 -3.58 -2.03
C ILE A 63 -14.38 -2.89 -0.68
N ASP A 64 -14.93 -3.50 0.36
CA ASP A 64 -14.63 -3.19 1.75
C ASP A 64 -13.51 -4.11 2.25
N THR A 65 -12.34 -3.52 2.45
CA THR A 65 -11.13 -4.23 2.90
C THR A 65 -11.18 -4.68 4.36
N VAL A 66 -12.06 -4.11 5.19
CA VAL A 66 -12.24 -4.51 6.59
C VAL A 66 -13.18 -5.71 6.67
N ALA A 67 -14.33 -5.60 5.98
CA ALA A 67 -15.32 -6.68 5.96
C ALA A 67 -14.92 -7.84 5.01
N ASN A 68 -13.95 -7.63 4.12
CA ASN A 68 -13.61 -8.53 3.01
C ASN A 68 -14.84 -8.84 2.14
N THR A 69 -15.67 -7.84 1.91
CA THR A 69 -16.88 -7.96 1.08
C THR A 69 -16.78 -7.08 -0.16
N ALA A 70 -17.46 -7.51 -1.22
CA ALA A 70 -17.65 -6.75 -2.44
C ALA A 70 -19.14 -6.41 -2.63
N THR A 71 -19.37 -5.27 -3.29
CA THR A 71 -20.67 -4.85 -3.81
C THR A 71 -20.55 -4.63 -5.31
N PHE A 72 -21.42 -5.26 -6.08
CA PHE A 72 -21.51 -5.10 -7.53
C PHE A 72 -22.72 -4.23 -7.84
N VAL A 73 -22.51 -3.18 -8.62
CA VAL A 73 -23.57 -2.38 -9.25
C VAL A 73 -23.34 -2.46 -10.74
N VAL A 74 -24.27 -3.08 -11.47
CA VAL A 74 -24.10 -3.37 -12.89
C VAL A 74 -25.26 -2.76 -13.66
N THR A 75 -24.94 -2.04 -14.73
CA THR A 75 -25.91 -1.49 -15.68
C THR A 75 -25.46 -1.78 -17.10
N GLY A 76 -26.40 -2.01 -18.01
CA GLY A 76 -26.06 -2.29 -19.39
C GLY A 76 -27.25 -2.40 -20.32
N SER A 77 -26.95 -2.70 -21.58
CA SER A 77 -27.91 -2.82 -22.66
C SER A 77 -27.43 -3.79 -23.74
N GLY A 78 -28.24 -3.97 -24.79
CA GLY A 78 -27.86 -4.77 -25.97
C GLY A 78 -28.08 -6.27 -25.81
N LEU A 79 -28.81 -6.70 -24.78
CA LEU A 79 -29.31 -8.07 -24.65
C LEU A 79 -30.74 -8.20 -25.24
N PRO A 80 -31.15 -9.37 -25.74
CA PRO A 80 -32.51 -9.59 -26.22
C PRO A 80 -33.55 -9.36 -25.11
N ALA A 81 -34.70 -8.78 -25.49
CA ALA A 81 -35.82 -8.60 -24.58
C ALA A 81 -36.29 -9.95 -24.01
N GLY A 82 -36.46 -10.02 -22.68
CA GLY A 82 -36.90 -11.23 -22.01
C GLY A 82 -35.82 -12.29 -21.79
N ASP A 83 -34.59 -12.07 -22.26
CA ASP A 83 -33.45 -12.89 -21.83
C ASP A 83 -33.18 -12.70 -20.32
N GLN A 84 -32.39 -13.58 -19.74
CA GLN A 84 -32.21 -13.71 -18.31
C GLN A 84 -30.73 -13.77 -17.98
N ILE A 85 -30.25 -12.78 -17.23
CA ILE A 85 -28.91 -12.82 -16.63
C ILE A 85 -28.98 -13.75 -15.42
N ILE A 86 -28.22 -14.83 -15.48
CA ILE A 86 -28.26 -15.92 -14.51
C ILE A 86 -27.02 -15.95 -13.62
N LEU A 87 -25.89 -15.39 -14.06
CA LEU A 87 -24.65 -15.36 -13.29
C LEU A 87 -23.91 -14.04 -13.53
N ALA A 88 -23.15 -13.63 -12.52
CA ALA A 88 -22.19 -12.55 -12.64
C ALA A 88 -21.04 -12.79 -11.66
N HIS A 89 -19.80 -12.63 -12.12
CA HIS A 89 -18.63 -13.01 -11.33
C HIS A 89 -17.47 -12.04 -11.53
N ILE A 90 -16.58 -12.00 -10.55
CA ILE A 90 -15.19 -11.60 -10.75
C ILE A 90 -14.37 -12.86 -10.98
N HIS A 91 -13.57 -12.87 -12.04
CA HIS A 91 -12.63 -13.93 -12.37
C HIS A 91 -11.18 -13.44 -12.27
N GLN A 92 -10.25 -14.36 -12.02
CA GLN A 92 -8.81 -14.10 -12.04
C GLN A 92 -8.22 -14.49 -13.40
N GLY A 93 -8.01 -13.51 -14.28
CA GLY A 93 -7.39 -13.68 -15.59
C GLY A 93 -7.19 -12.34 -16.30
N ASN A 94 -6.15 -12.25 -17.14
CA ASN A 94 -5.88 -11.06 -17.94
C ASN A 94 -6.83 -10.95 -19.15
N SER A 95 -6.73 -9.88 -19.93
CA SER A 95 -7.61 -9.61 -21.09
C SER A 95 -7.67 -10.71 -22.16
N VAL A 96 -6.69 -11.62 -22.21
CA VAL A 96 -6.59 -12.65 -23.27
C VAL A 96 -6.70 -14.08 -22.73
N THR A 97 -6.88 -14.28 -21.42
CA THR A 97 -7.01 -15.61 -20.81
C THR A 97 -8.24 -15.70 -19.91
N ASN A 98 -8.99 -16.79 -20.03
CA ASN A 98 -10.07 -17.12 -19.11
C ASN A 98 -9.52 -17.59 -17.76
N GLY A 99 -10.23 -17.22 -16.69
CA GLY A 99 -9.81 -17.40 -15.30
C GLY A 99 -10.84 -18.12 -14.44
N ALA A 100 -10.43 -18.63 -13.29
CA ALA A 100 -11.35 -19.15 -12.29
C ALA A 100 -12.18 -18.02 -11.65
N VAL A 101 -13.41 -18.34 -11.23
CA VAL A 101 -14.26 -17.44 -10.44
C VAL A 101 -13.63 -17.24 -9.06
N VAL A 102 -13.54 -15.98 -8.63
CA VAL A 102 -12.97 -15.61 -7.32
C VAL A 102 -13.96 -14.87 -6.41
N ILE A 103 -14.96 -14.20 -6.98
CA ILE A 103 -16.10 -13.62 -6.23
C ILE A 103 -17.37 -13.87 -7.03
N ASP A 104 -18.35 -14.50 -6.40
CA ASP A 104 -19.63 -14.85 -7.00
C ASP A 104 -20.70 -13.81 -6.61
N SER A 105 -21.55 -13.39 -7.56
CA SER A 105 -22.65 -12.46 -7.27
C SER A 105 -23.80 -13.10 -6.50
N GLY A 106 -23.89 -14.43 -6.47
CA GLY A 106 -24.98 -15.24 -5.95
C GLY A 106 -26.25 -15.16 -6.82
N LEU A 107 -26.15 -14.73 -8.08
CA LEU A 107 -27.22 -14.91 -9.06
C LEU A 107 -27.32 -16.38 -9.44
N SER A 108 -28.50 -16.81 -9.86
CA SER A 108 -28.70 -18.17 -10.34
C SER A 108 -29.85 -18.24 -11.34
N PRO A 109 -29.97 -19.35 -12.11
CA PRO A 109 -31.12 -19.58 -12.97
C PRO A 109 -32.48 -19.57 -12.26
N SER A 110 -32.53 -19.81 -10.94
CA SER A 110 -33.78 -19.77 -10.17
C SER A 110 -34.17 -18.36 -9.71
N THR A 111 -33.21 -17.42 -9.71
CA THR A 111 -33.41 -16.01 -9.34
C THR A 111 -32.73 -15.07 -10.34
N PRO A 112 -33.11 -15.14 -11.64
CA PRO A 112 -32.44 -14.37 -12.69
C PRO A 112 -32.83 -12.89 -12.67
N ILE A 113 -32.01 -12.07 -13.32
CA ILE A 113 -32.38 -10.70 -13.70
C ILE A 113 -32.96 -10.74 -15.11
N VAL A 114 -34.23 -10.39 -15.26
CA VAL A 114 -34.92 -10.36 -16.55
C VAL A 114 -34.56 -9.08 -17.30
N VAL A 115 -34.13 -9.23 -18.54
CA VAL A 115 -33.80 -8.12 -19.45
C VAL A 115 -35.09 -7.42 -19.88
N SER A 116 -35.10 -6.08 -19.77
CA SER A 116 -36.26 -5.26 -20.13
C SER A 116 -36.62 -5.35 -21.62
N SER A 117 -37.82 -4.91 -22.00
CA SER A 117 -38.26 -4.89 -23.39
C SER A 117 -37.37 -4.05 -24.32
N GLY A 118 -36.65 -3.06 -23.78
CA GLY A 118 -35.67 -2.25 -24.51
C GLY A 118 -34.26 -2.85 -24.52
N GLY A 119 -34.06 -4.08 -24.05
CA GLY A 119 -32.76 -4.75 -23.99
C GLY A 119 -31.83 -4.26 -22.88
N GLY A 120 -32.33 -3.40 -21.99
CA GLY A 120 -31.60 -2.85 -20.84
C GLY A 120 -31.70 -3.74 -19.58
N PHE A 121 -30.67 -3.68 -18.74
CA PHE A 121 -30.62 -4.38 -17.46
C PHE A 121 -29.88 -3.54 -16.40
N SER A 122 -30.25 -3.74 -15.13
CA SER A 122 -29.58 -3.14 -13.98
C SER A 122 -29.79 -4.01 -12.75
N PHE A 123 -28.75 -4.22 -11.96
CA PHE A 123 -28.86 -4.93 -10.68
C PHE A 123 -27.77 -4.52 -9.70
N THR A 124 -28.01 -4.80 -8.42
CA THR A 124 -27.04 -4.60 -7.33
C THR A 124 -26.96 -5.85 -6.47
N ARG A 125 -25.76 -6.27 -6.12
CA ARG A 125 -25.49 -7.38 -5.19
C ARG A 125 -24.44 -6.95 -4.19
N SER A 126 -24.76 -7.01 -2.90
CA SER A 126 -23.88 -6.59 -1.81
C SER A 126 -23.59 -7.72 -0.85
N GLY A 127 -22.57 -7.54 0.01
CA GLY A 127 -22.18 -8.54 1.00
C GLY A 127 -21.54 -9.79 0.39
N LEU A 128 -20.92 -9.65 -0.79
CA LEU A 128 -20.30 -10.76 -1.50
C LEU A 128 -18.93 -11.04 -0.88
N THR A 129 -18.78 -12.17 -0.20
CA THR A 129 -17.54 -12.50 0.51
C THR A 129 -16.42 -12.87 -0.46
N GLY A 130 -15.27 -12.23 -0.31
CA GLY A 130 -14.02 -12.64 -0.95
C GLY A 130 -13.01 -13.11 0.11
N SER A 131 -12.13 -14.05 -0.23
CA SER A 131 -11.04 -14.39 0.68
C SER A 131 -10.12 -13.16 0.86
N PRO A 132 -9.51 -12.94 2.05
CA PRO A 132 -8.58 -11.82 2.23
C PRO A 132 -7.45 -11.81 1.19
N ALA A 133 -6.93 -12.97 0.81
CA ALA A 133 -5.91 -13.10 -0.23
C ALA A 133 -6.44 -12.66 -1.61
N THR A 134 -7.66 -13.05 -1.97
CA THR A 134 -8.34 -12.62 -3.20
C THR A 134 -8.51 -11.11 -3.24
N ILE A 135 -9.02 -10.53 -2.14
CA ILE A 135 -9.23 -9.08 -2.03
C ILE A 135 -7.92 -8.31 -2.22
N GLN A 136 -6.86 -8.74 -1.53
CA GLN A 136 -5.55 -8.11 -1.69
C GLN A 136 -4.98 -8.27 -3.11
N ALA A 137 -5.20 -9.42 -3.75
CA ALA A 137 -4.74 -9.64 -5.12
C ALA A 137 -5.46 -8.72 -6.12
N ILE A 138 -6.78 -8.51 -5.98
CA ILE A 138 -7.56 -7.57 -6.81
C ILE A 138 -7.04 -6.15 -6.64
N ILE A 139 -6.75 -5.74 -5.40
CA ILE A 139 -6.25 -4.38 -5.10
C ILE A 139 -4.85 -4.18 -5.68
N ALA A 140 -3.98 -5.19 -5.57
CA ALA A 140 -2.60 -5.12 -6.04
C ALA A 140 -2.49 -5.11 -7.58
N ASN A 141 -3.36 -5.84 -8.28
CA ASN A 141 -3.33 -5.95 -9.73
C ASN A 141 -4.75 -6.08 -10.31
N PRO A 142 -5.55 -5.01 -10.37
CA PRO A 142 -6.92 -5.09 -10.85
C PRO A 142 -7.00 -5.54 -12.32
N ALA A 143 -6.01 -5.19 -13.15
CA ALA A 143 -5.92 -5.63 -14.55
C ALA A 143 -5.64 -7.14 -14.72
N GLY A 144 -5.36 -7.87 -13.64
CA GLY A 144 -5.31 -9.32 -13.61
C GLY A 144 -6.68 -9.98 -13.34
N PHE A 145 -7.74 -9.18 -13.20
CA PHE A 145 -9.09 -9.63 -12.88
C PHE A 145 -10.10 -9.00 -13.83
N TYR A 146 -11.22 -9.69 -14.04
CA TYR A 146 -12.29 -9.20 -14.87
C TYR A 146 -13.65 -9.49 -14.28
N PHE A 147 -14.59 -8.61 -14.58
CA PHE A 147 -16.00 -8.85 -14.34
C PHE A 147 -16.61 -9.52 -15.56
N ASN A 148 -17.42 -10.56 -15.35
CA ASN A 148 -18.18 -11.20 -16.41
C ASN A 148 -19.65 -11.37 -16.01
N ILE A 149 -20.54 -11.27 -16.99
CA ILE A 149 -21.97 -11.60 -16.85
C ILE A 149 -22.32 -12.76 -17.77
N HIS A 150 -23.35 -13.53 -17.41
CA HIS A 150 -23.80 -14.71 -18.14
C HIS A 150 -25.32 -14.71 -18.25
N THR A 151 -25.82 -15.14 -19.39
CA THR A 151 -27.25 -15.27 -19.68
C THR A 151 -27.63 -16.73 -19.91
N ILE A 152 -28.92 -17.00 -20.09
CA ILE A 152 -29.38 -18.34 -20.51
C ILE A 152 -28.87 -18.69 -21.91
N LEU A 153 -28.80 -17.70 -22.81
CA LEU A 153 -28.34 -17.89 -24.18
C LEU A 153 -26.81 -18.04 -24.27
N SER A 154 -26.07 -17.36 -23.41
CA SER A 154 -24.60 -17.44 -23.30
C SER A 154 -24.15 -17.79 -21.87
N PRO A 155 -24.36 -19.05 -21.42
CA PRO A 155 -24.07 -19.46 -20.04
C PRO A 155 -22.59 -19.47 -19.71
N ASN A 156 -21.71 -19.52 -20.71
CA ASN A 156 -20.26 -19.49 -20.52
C ASN A 156 -19.68 -18.06 -20.45
N GLY A 157 -20.50 -17.03 -20.70
CA GLY A 157 -20.11 -15.63 -20.67
C GLY A 157 -20.76 -14.87 -21.84
N VAL A 158 -21.37 -13.73 -21.55
CA VAL A 158 -22.01 -12.86 -22.55
C VAL A 158 -21.28 -11.54 -22.74
N ALA A 159 -20.71 -10.96 -21.68
CA ALA A 159 -20.03 -9.67 -21.76
C ALA A 159 -19.03 -9.49 -20.61
N ARG A 160 -17.79 -9.19 -21.00
CA ARG A 160 -16.62 -9.16 -20.12
C ARG A 160 -15.92 -7.81 -20.11
N GLY A 161 -15.32 -7.45 -18.97
CA GLY A 161 -14.46 -6.26 -18.84
C GLY A 161 -13.40 -6.42 -17.76
N GLN A 162 -12.17 -5.95 -18.03
CA GLN A 162 -11.09 -5.93 -17.03
C GLN A 162 -11.41 -4.92 -15.92
N LEU A 163 -11.07 -5.26 -14.68
CA LEU A 163 -11.19 -4.32 -13.58
C LEU A 163 -10.11 -3.24 -13.72
N ALA A 164 -10.53 -1.99 -13.61
CA ALA A 164 -9.66 -0.83 -13.48
C ALA A 164 -9.98 -0.16 -12.15
N ALA A 165 -8.95 0.15 -11.36
CA ALA A 165 -9.13 0.97 -10.18
C ALA A 165 -9.71 2.32 -10.61
N GLN A 166 -10.87 2.68 -10.07
CA GLN A 166 -11.35 4.03 -10.21
C GLN A 166 -10.40 4.89 -9.36
N ALA A 167 -9.76 5.89 -9.96
CA ALA A 167 -9.04 6.88 -9.19
C ALA A 167 -10.06 7.46 -8.22
N THR A 168 -9.98 7.06 -6.95
CA THR A 168 -10.69 7.76 -5.89
C THR A 168 -10.23 9.21 -6.03
N GLY A 169 -11.15 10.16 -6.03
CA GLY A 169 -10.80 11.59 -6.10
C GLY A 169 -9.89 12.06 -4.94
N GLY A 170 -9.44 11.16 -4.06
CA GLY A 170 -8.25 11.35 -3.27
C GLY A 170 -7.02 11.18 -4.16
N ALA A 171 -6.41 12.32 -4.52
CA ALA A 171 -4.98 12.36 -4.77
C ALA A 171 -4.28 11.35 -3.84
N LEU A 172 -3.35 10.54 -4.34
CA LEU A 172 -2.42 9.80 -3.47
C LEU A 172 -2.07 10.75 -2.34
N PRO A 173 -2.42 10.46 -1.07
CA PRO A 173 -2.34 11.48 -0.04
C PRO A 173 -0.91 11.96 -0.08
N ALA A 174 -0.75 13.23 -0.48
CA ALA A 174 0.54 13.89 -0.40
C ALA A 174 1.01 13.60 1.03
N PRO A 175 2.25 13.13 1.21
CA PRO A 175 2.71 12.74 2.53
C PRO A 175 2.32 13.84 3.52
N THR A 176 1.79 13.46 4.67
CA THR A 176 1.46 14.44 5.70
C THR A 176 2.73 15.23 6.04
N LEU A 177 2.61 16.42 6.64
CA LEU A 177 3.78 17.19 7.09
C LEU A 177 4.71 16.34 7.99
N SER A 178 4.14 15.43 8.79
CA SER A 178 4.90 14.48 9.61
C SER A 178 5.62 13.41 8.78
N GLN A 179 5.03 12.90 7.70
CA GLN A 179 5.66 11.95 6.79
C GLN A 179 6.78 12.60 5.98
N TRP A 180 6.57 13.84 5.49
CA TRP A 180 7.64 14.63 4.88
C TRP A 180 8.79 14.89 5.86
N GLY A 181 8.47 15.23 7.10
CA GLY A 181 9.46 15.37 8.17
C GLY A 181 10.28 14.09 8.35
N ALA A 182 9.63 12.92 8.43
CA ALA A 182 10.32 11.65 8.61
C ALA A 182 11.19 11.25 7.40
N ILE A 183 10.73 11.51 6.17
CA ILE A 183 11.50 11.29 4.94
C ILE A 183 12.76 12.17 4.94
N LEU A 184 12.60 13.47 5.21
CA LEU A 184 13.72 14.41 5.24
C LEU A 184 14.71 14.07 6.36
N MET A 185 14.24 13.65 7.54
CA MET A 185 15.09 13.24 8.65
C MET A 185 15.85 11.95 8.33
N THR A 186 15.21 10.98 7.68
CA THR A 186 15.87 9.72 7.26
C THR A 186 16.97 10.00 6.23
N LEU A 187 16.67 10.83 5.22
CA LEU A 187 17.65 11.25 4.23
C LEU A 187 18.82 12.01 4.87
N LEU A 188 18.54 12.85 5.86
CA LEU A 188 19.56 13.58 6.61
C LEU A 188 20.45 12.64 7.45
N ILE A 189 19.86 11.63 8.09
CA ILE A 189 20.61 10.61 8.86
C ILE A 189 21.50 9.80 7.92
N ILE A 190 20.99 9.38 6.76
CA ILE A 190 21.79 8.65 5.75
C ILE A 190 22.94 9.54 5.24
N ALA A 191 22.68 10.81 4.95
CA ALA A 191 23.69 11.77 4.53
C ALA A 191 24.76 11.98 5.62
N ALA A 192 24.37 12.10 6.89
CA ALA A 192 25.31 12.20 8.00
C ALA A 192 26.15 10.92 8.13
N CYS A 193 25.52 9.74 8.16
CA CYS A 193 26.22 8.45 8.27
C CYS A 193 27.21 8.22 7.13
N THR A 194 26.85 8.56 5.89
CA THR A 194 27.74 8.44 4.73
C THR A 194 28.89 9.44 4.79
N PHE A 195 28.65 10.70 5.17
CA PHE A 195 29.70 11.70 5.40
C PHE A 195 30.71 11.26 6.48
N PHE A 196 30.24 10.68 7.59
CA PHE A 196 31.11 10.16 8.64
C PHE A 196 31.90 8.90 8.23
N MET A 197 31.36 8.05 7.35
CA MET A 197 32.12 6.93 6.77
C MET A 197 33.20 7.39 5.80
N VAL A 198 32.90 8.35 4.92
CA VAL A 198 33.88 8.95 4.00
C VAL A 198 34.97 9.70 4.77
N GLY A 199 34.59 10.40 5.84
CA GLY A 199 35.54 11.05 6.75
C GLY A 199 36.44 10.07 7.51
N ARG A 200 35.97 8.85 7.81
CA ARG A 200 36.81 7.79 8.40
C ARG A 200 37.75 7.13 7.41
N LEU A 201 37.42 7.10 6.12
CA LEU A 201 38.31 6.62 5.07
C LEU A 201 39.45 7.62 4.78
N LYS A 202 39.28 8.92 5.07
CA LYS A 202 40.33 9.95 4.89
C LYS A 202 41.32 10.12 6.05
N VAL A 203 41.21 9.38 7.15
CA VAL A 203 42.20 9.44 8.26
C VAL A 203 43.21 8.29 8.21
N ALA A 204 43.09 7.37 7.25
CA ALA A 204 44.01 6.25 7.10
C ALA A 204 45.10 6.45 6.02
N SER A 205 45.11 7.55 5.27
CA SER A 205 46.18 7.82 4.32
C SER A 205 46.26 9.29 3.93
N VAL A 206 47.50 9.75 3.72
CA VAL A 206 47.93 11.07 3.22
C VAL A 206 48.22 12.09 4.32
N GLY A 207 49.46 12.02 4.81
CA GLY A 207 50.17 13.25 5.12
C GLY A 207 50.37 14.03 3.82
N ASN A 208 49.91 15.27 3.79
CA ASN A 208 50.67 16.40 3.27
C ASN A 208 49.92 17.70 3.53
N GLU A 209 50.69 18.71 3.89
CA GLU A 209 50.25 20.09 4.07
C GLU A 209 49.72 20.68 2.76
N ALA A 210 48.51 21.25 2.79
CA ALA A 210 48.11 22.33 1.90
C ALA A 210 46.83 23.02 2.41
N ALA A 211 46.85 24.35 2.38
CA ALA A 211 45.77 25.32 2.66
C ALA A 211 45.48 25.62 4.14
N GLY A 212 46.01 26.77 4.59
CA GLY A 212 45.82 27.36 5.91
C GLY A 212 44.38 27.82 6.19
N ILE A 213 43.52 26.86 6.55
CA ILE A 213 42.30 27.11 7.31
C ILE A 213 42.39 26.26 8.58
N SER A 214 42.83 26.88 9.67
CA SER A 214 42.82 26.26 10.99
C SER A 214 41.38 26.21 11.52
N PHE A 215 40.69 25.10 11.29
CA PHE A 215 39.51 24.78 12.11
C PHE A 215 40.02 24.52 13.52
N GLY A 216 39.73 25.44 14.45
CA GLY A 216 40.07 25.27 15.85
C GLY A 216 39.67 23.87 16.30
N SER A 217 40.62 23.12 16.87
CA SER A 217 40.48 21.71 17.22
C SER A 217 39.10 21.44 17.85
N ALA A 218 38.16 20.93 17.05
CA ALA A 218 36.86 20.51 17.53
C ALA A 218 37.13 19.41 18.56
N LYS A 219 37.11 19.77 19.86
CA LYS A 219 37.45 18.84 20.93
C LYS A 219 36.59 17.59 20.74
N ALA A 220 37.24 16.44 20.59
CA ALA A 220 36.61 15.16 20.28
C ALA A 220 35.34 14.93 21.09
N ILE A 221 34.30 14.42 20.42
CA ILE A 221 33.01 14.06 21.04
C ILE A 221 33.28 13.03 22.15
N ASP A 222 32.73 13.24 23.34
CA ASP A 222 32.78 12.24 24.40
C ASP A 222 31.70 11.19 24.13
N TRP A 223 32.10 10.17 23.37
CA TRP A 223 31.25 9.06 22.94
C TRP A 223 30.67 8.25 24.10
N ALA A 224 31.34 8.20 25.26
CA ALA A 224 30.83 7.50 26.42
C ALA A 224 29.68 8.27 27.07
N LEU A 225 29.79 9.59 27.13
CA LEU A 225 28.72 10.46 27.62
C LEU A 225 27.52 10.45 26.67
N LEU A 226 27.74 10.55 25.35
CA LEU A 226 26.66 10.53 24.37
C LEU A 226 25.87 9.20 24.40
N ALA A 227 26.55 8.07 24.52
CA ALA A 227 25.90 6.76 24.61
C ALA A 227 25.04 6.62 25.88
N LYS A 228 25.53 7.12 27.02
CA LYS A 228 24.75 7.14 28.27
C LYS A 228 23.52 8.01 28.15
N VAL A 229 23.67 9.24 27.66
CA VAL A 229 22.55 10.17 27.46
C VAL A 229 21.52 9.58 26.50
N SER A 230 21.96 8.97 25.41
CA SER A 230 21.07 8.31 24.44
C SER A 230 20.26 7.18 25.07
N MET A 231 20.89 6.33 25.89
CA MET A 231 20.17 5.27 26.60
C MET A 231 19.09 5.82 27.53
N TYR A 232 19.36 6.90 28.27
CA TYR A 232 18.38 7.51 29.16
C TYR A 232 17.22 8.15 28.40
N VAL A 233 17.50 8.88 27.32
CA VAL A 233 16.48 9.54 26.51
C VAL A 233 15.57 8.50 25.85
N GLU A 234 16.13 7.46 25.23
CA GLU A 234 15.33 6.43 24.56
C GLU A 234 14.49 5.62 25.56
N THR A 235 15.04 5.31 26.74
CA THR A 235 14.30 4.58 27.79
C THR A 235 13.13 5.42 28.32
N LEU A 236 13.33 6.72 28.51
CA LEU A 236 12.28 7.63 28.96
C LEU A 236 11.20 7.79 27.88
N THR A 237 11.60 7.97 26.62
CA THR A 237 10.70 8.05 25.47
C THR A 237 9.83 6.80 25.36
N LEU A 238 10.42 5.60 25.49
CA LEU A 238 9.67 4.34 25.50
C LEU A 238 8.65 4.26 26.64
N LEU A 239 9.02 4.65 27.85
CA LEU A 239 8.11 4.64 29.01
C LEU A 239 6.93 5.61 28.82
N VAL A 240 7.19 6.80 28.28
CA VAL A 240 6.14 7.80 27.99
C VAL A 240 5.18 7.29 26.92
N LEU A 241 5.68 6.71 25.84
CA LEU A 241 4.84 6.17 24.76
C LEU A 241 3.97 5.00 25.22
N LEU A 242 4.54 4.14 26.08
CA LEU A 242 3.79 3.02 26.67
C LEU A 242 2.69 3.52 27.61
N ALA A 243 2.98 4.54 28.43
CA ALA A 243 1.99 5.17 29.31
C ALA A 243 0.86 5.86 28.54
N LEU A 244 1.17 6.45 27.39
CA LEU A 244 0.21 7.12 26.51
C LEU A 244 -0.56 6.16 25.59
N LYS A 245 -0.27 4.85 25.63
CA LYS A 245 -0.81 3.84 24.69
C LYS A 245 -0.63 4.28 23.23
N ALA A 246 0.53 4.84 22.91
CA ALA A 246 0.83 5.39 21.59
C ALA A 246 0.78 4.30 20.52
N ASN A 247 0.46 4.68 19.28
CA ASN A 247 0.38 3.72 18.17
C ASN A 247 1.78 3.41 17.60
N ALA A 248 1.90 2.36 16.78
CA ALA A 248 3.20 1.92 16.25
C ALA A 248 3.96 3.00 15.45
N VAL A 249 3.25 3.97 14.85
CA VAL A 249 3.84 5.08 14.10
C VAL A 249 4.46 6.11 15.05
N ASP A 250 3.78 6.39 16.17
CA ASP A 250 4.29 7.27 17.23
C ASP A 250 5.58 6.70 17.83
N PHE A 251 5.66 5.37 18.00
CA PHE A 251 6.88 4.68 18.43
C PHE A 251 8.05 4.86 17.45
N GLY A 252 7.80 4.71 16.15
CA GLY A 252 8.84 4.86 15.12
C GLY A 252 9.44 6.27 15.08
N GLY A 253 8.59 7.30 15.14
CA GLY A 253 9.02 8.71 15.06
C GLY A 253 9.67 9.23 16.35
N ALA A 254 9.20 8.78 17.51
CA ALA A 254 9.74 9.21 18.79
C ALA A 254 11.14 8.61 19.08
N LEU A 255 11.38 7.36 18.67
CA LEU A 255 12.70 6.72 18.83
C LEU A 255 13.75 7.27 17.84
N THR A 256 13.34 7.77 16.67
CA THR A 256 14.27 8.43 15.73
C THR A 256 14.63 9.85 16.17
N SER A 257 13.71 10.57 16.82
CA SER A 257 13.98 11.92 17.35
C SER A 257 14.74 11.91 18.69
N GLY A 258 14.66 10.82 19.46
CA GLY A 258 15.40 10.64 20.72
C GLY A 258 16.92 10.78 20.58
N LEU A 259 17.50 10.29 19.48
CA LEU A 259 18.95 10.44 19.20
C LEU A 259 19.39 11.90 19.00
N VAL A 260 18.54 12.73 18.41
CA VAL A 260 18.83 14.17 18.21
C VAL A 260 18.78 14.91 19.54
N ILE A 261 17.76 14.64 20.36
CA ILE A 261 17.63 15.20 21.71
C ILE A 261 18.83 14.79 22.57
N SER A 262 19.27 13.54 22.45
CA SER A 262 20.44 13.01 23.15
C SER A 262 21.73 13.72 22.77
N PHE A 263 21.89 14.06 21.50
CA PHE A 263 23.02 14.83 21.01
C PHE A 263 23.01 16.26 21.57
N ILE A 264 21.85 16.92 21.61
CA ILE A 264 21.70 18.26 22.20
C ILE A 264 22.01 18.24 23.70
N ILE A 265 21.45 17.30 24.45
CA ILE A 265 21.70 17.16 25.90
C ILE A 265 23.17 16.86 26.17
N HIS A 266 23.82 16.03 25.33
CA HIS A 266 25.26 15.78 25.42
C HIS A 266 26.07 17.07 25.31
N LEU A 267 25.75 17.94 24.34
CA LEU A 267 26.43 19.23 24.18
C LEU A 267 26.22 20.15 25.39
N LEU A 268 25.01 20.18 25.95
CA LEU A 268 24.67 20.99 27.13
C LEU A 268 25.40 20.54 28.40
N ILE A 269 25.38 19.22 28.70
CA ILE A 269 26.09 18.65 29.87
C ILE A 269 27.60 18.88 29.76
N ARG A 270 28.13 18.82 28.53
CA ARG A 270 29.54 19.08 28.29
C ARG A 270 29.90 20.54 28.53
N ASN A 271 29.01 21.47 28.17
CA ASN A 271 29.24 22.90 28.34
C ASN A 271 29.17 23.33 29.81
N SER A 272 28.34 22.67 30.63
CA SER A 272 28.20 22.96 32.07
C SER A 272 29.29 22.38 32.97
N ARG A 273 30.16 21.51 32.43
CA ARG A 273 31.34 20.95 33.12
C ARG A 273 32.62 21.76 32.86
N ARG A 274 32.48 22.96 32.30
CA ARG A 274 33.54 23.97 32.18
C ARG A 274 33.44 24.91 33.37
#